data_AF-A0A431UB83-F1
#
_entry.id   AF-A0A431UB83-F1
#
_cell.length_a   1.000
_cell.length_b   1.000
_cell.length_c   1.000
_cell.angle_alpha   90.00
_cell.angle_beta   90.00
_cell.angle_gamma   90.00
#
_symmetry.space_group_name_H-M   'P 1'
#
loop_
_entity.id
_entity.type
_entity.pdbx_description
1 polymer ?
#
loop_
_entity_poly.entity_id
_entity_poly.type
_entity_poly.pdbx_seq_one_letter_code
_entity_poly.pdbx_strand_id
1 'polypeptide(L)'
;MKKFFLSVFFVISILSACNLSTVSMSEVENVPNNVWAIIDPNLELQLINDGEKGSYIIFHSSEDVEFDFTTQENTVTINFNEK
;
A
#
# COMPACT_ATOMS: atom_id res chain seq x y z
N MET A 1 15.19 -25.38 -37.76
CA MET A 1 15.91 -24.62 -36.71
C MET A 1 15.35 -23.21 -36.54
N LYS A 2 15.17 -22.41 -37.60
CA LYS A 2 14.64 -21.02 -37.54
C LYS A 2 13.30 -20.83 -36.80
N LYS A 3 12.38 -21.81 -36.89
CA LYS A 3 11.07 -21.81 -36.20
C LYS A 3 11.16 -22.05 -34.68
N PHE A 4 12.20 -22.78 -34.23
CA PHE A 4 12.43 -23.07 -32.81
C PHE A 4 12.93 -21.81 -32.08
N PHE A 5 13.84 -21.06 -32.71
CA PHE A 5 14.31 -19.78 -32.18
C PHE A 5 13.18 -18.76 -32.01
N LEU A 6 12.20 -18.74 -32.92
CA LEU A 6 11.05 -17.84 -32.82
C LEU A 6 10.14 -18.20 -31.63
N SER A 7 9.93 -19.50 -31.38
CA SER A 7 9.14 -19.98 -30.24
C SER A 7 9.82 -19.66 -28.90
N VAL A 8 11.13 -19.86 -28.80
CA VAL A 8 11.91 -19.53 -27.60
C VAL A 8 11.88 -18.03 -27.32
N PHE A 9 12.02 -17.19 -28.36
CA PHE A 9 11.94 -15.74 -28.21
C PHE A 9 10.56 -15.27 -27.72
N PHE A 10 9.49 -15.92 -28.17
CA PHE A 10 8.14 -15.62 -27.72
C PHE A 10 7.94 -15.94 -26.24
N VAL A 11 8.45 -17.10 -25.77
CA VAL A 11 8.38 -17.48 -24.35
C VAL A 11 9.16 -16.51 -23.46
N ILE A 12 10.35 -16.09 -23.87
CA ILE A 12 11.18 -15.13 -23.11
C ILE A 12 10.49 -13.76 -23.02
N SER A 13 9.81 -13.34 -24.08
CA SER A 13 9.10 -12.05 -24.13
C SER A 13 7.86 -12.01 -23.22
N ILE A 14 7.24 -13.16 -22.95
CA ILE A 14 6.08 -13.23 -22.04
C ILE A 14 6.54 -13.21 -20.57
N LEU A 15 7.72 -13.77 -20.27
CA LEU A 15 8.27 -13.80 -18.91
C LEU A 15 8.72 -12.41 -18.39
N SER A 16 9.10 -11.47 -19.26
CA SER A 16 9.58 -10.15 -18.85
C SER A 16 8.47 -9.19 -18.40
N ALA A 17 7.21 -9.51 -18.67
CA ALA A 17 6.07 -8.65 -18.31
C ALA A 17 5.56 -8.85 -16.87
N CYS A 18 6.00 -9.89 -16.15
CA CYS A 18 5.44 -10.26 -14.85
C CYS A 18 6.09 -9.59 -13.62
N ASN A 19 7.02 -8.63 -13.80
CA ASN A 19 7.78 -8.07 -12.67
C ASN A 19 7.35 -6.67 -12.22
N LEU A 20 6.19 -6.17 -12.64
CA LEU A 20 5.66 -4.92 -12.10
C LEU A 20 4.79 -5.22 -10.88
N SER A 21 5.42 -5.22 -9.69
CA SER A 21 4.70 -5.25 -8.43
C SER A 21 3.96 -3.92 -8.29
N THR A 22 2.71 -3.87 -8.69
CA THR A 22 1.85 -2.70 -8.38
C THR A 22 1.70 -2.65 -6.87
N VAL A 23 2.20 -1.59 -6.24
CA VAL A 23 2.01 -1.38 -4.80
C VAL A 23 0.50 -1.28 -4.56
N SER A 24 -0.06 -2.30 -3.92
CA SER A 24 -1.47 -2.34 -3.54
C SER A 24 -1.58 -2.05 -2.05
N MET A 25 -2.30 -0.99 -1.69
CA MET A 25 -2.84 -0.87 -0.33
C MET A 25 -4.22 -1.49 -0.30
N SER A 26 -4.48 -2.31 0.71
CA SER A 26 -5.81 -2.79 1.04
C SER A 26 -6.24 -2.11 2.33
N GLU A 27 -7.50 -1.71 2.39
CA GLU A 27 -8.13 -1.31 3.65
C GLU A 27 -7.98 -2.44 4.68
N VAL A 28 -7.58 -2.08 5.90
CA VAL A 28 -7.49 -3.03 7.01
C VAL A 28 -8.76 -2.89 7.83
N GLU A 29 -9.70 -3.82 7.64
CA GLU A 29 -11.00 -3.82 8.34
C GLU A 29 -10.86 -3.84 9.88
N ASN A 30 -9.75 -4.38 10.41
CA ASN A 30 -9.51 -4.46 11.85
C ASN A 30 -8.08 -4.08 12.22
N VAL A 31 -7.92 -2.87 12.77
CA VAL A 31 -6.66 -2.43 13.39
C VAL A 31 -6.35 -3.34 14.61
N PRO A 32 -5.11 -3.82 14.78
CA PRO A 32 -4.73 -4.67 15.92
C PRO A 32 -5.01 -4.02 17.28
N ASN A 33 -5.44 -4.82 18.27
CA ASN A 33 -5.85 -4.33 19.61
C ASN A 33 -4.75 -3.54 20.36
N ASN A 34 -3.49 -3.90 20.14
CA ASN A 34 -2.33 -3.20 20.69
C ASN A 34 -2.17 -1.78 20.14
N VAL A 35 -2.57 -1.55 18.88
CA VAL A 35 -2.59 -0.21 18.27
C VAL A 35 -3.78 0.58 18.81
N TRP A 36 -4.97 -0.02 18.90
CA TRP A 36 -6.16 0.62 19.48
C TRP A 36 -5.93 1.16 20.89
N ALA A 37 -5.18 0.46 21.73
CA ALA A 37 -4.92 0.86 23.11
C ALA A 37 -4.08 2.15 23.25
N ILE A 38 -3.40 2.58 22.17
CA ILE A 38 -2.47 3.71 22.18
C ILE A 38 -2.88 4.84 21.22
N ILE A 39 -3.98 4.69 20.48
CA ILE A 39 -4.55 5.76 19.66
C ILE A 39 -5.09 6.88 20.58
N ASP A 40 -4.66 8.12 20.35
CA ASP A 40 -5.25 9.29 21.00
C ASP A 40 -6.38 9.87 20.12
N PRO A 41 -7.66 9.79 20.52
CA PRO A 41 -8.77 10.29 19.70
C PRO A 41 -8.74 11.81 19.49
N ASN A 42 -7.94 12.57 20.24
CA ASN A 42 -7.87 14.03 20.13
C ASN A 42 -6.85 14.50 19.09
N LEU A 43 -6.05 13.59 18.54
CA LEU A 43 -5.06 13.90 17.50
C LEU A 43 -5.63 13.53 16.14
N GLU A 44 -5.68 14.52 15.26
CA GLU A 44 -6.19 14.39 13.89
C GLU A 44 -5.33 13.45 13.03
N LEU A 45 -4.00 13.49 13.18
CA LEU A 45 -3.08 12.62 12.45
C LEU A 45 -2.02 12.06 13.40
N GLN A 46 -1.82 10.74 13.36
CA GLN A 46 -0.90 10.03 14.25
C GLN A 46 -0.12 8.95 13.52
N LEU A 47 1.17 8.83 13.86
CA LEU A 47 2.01 7.70 13.47
C LEU A 47 2.25 6.82 14.70
N ILE A 48 1.84 5.57 14.62
CA ILE A 48 2.03 4.56 15.66
C ILE A 48 2.99 3.50 15.14
N ASN A 49 4.09 3.26 15.85
CA ASN A 49 5.02 2.17 15.53
C ASN A 49 4.84 1.06 16.56
N ASP A 50 4.43 -0.12 16.09
CA ASP A 50 4.20 -1.29 16.95
C ASP A 50 5.51 -2.06 17.25
N GLY A 51 6.63 -1.67 16.67
CA GLY A 51 7.96 -2.26 16.90
C GLY A 51 8.16 -3.65 16.30
N GLU A 52 7.11 -4.48 16.24
CA GLU A 52 7.17 -5.85 15.70
C GLU A 52 6.40 -6.03 14.39
N LYS A 53 5.23 -5.41 14.23
CA LYS A 53 4.30 -5.69 13.12
C LYS A 53 4.23 -4.61 12.05
N GLY A 54 4.91 -3.49 12.27
CA GLY A 54 4.98 -2.38 11.33
C GLY A 54 4.61 -1.04 11.95
N SER A 55 4.39 -0.06 11.09
CA SER A 55 3.94 1.29 11.46
C SER A 55 2.57 1.58 10.85
N TYR A 56 1.75 2.30 11.60
CA TYR A 56 0.37 2.64 11.28
C TYR A 56 0.24 4.16 11.25
N ILE A 57 -0.44 4.68 10.23
CA ILE A 57 -0.86 6.09 10.18
C ILE A 57 -2.36 6.09 10.46
N ILE A 58 -2.78 6.84 11.47
CA ILE A 58 -4.18 6.99 11.88
C ILE A 58 -4.59 8.43 11.57
N PHE A 59 -5.66 8.58 10.79
CA PHE A 59 -6.27 9.87 10.49
C PHE A 59 -7.70 9.86 11.06
N HIS A 60 -7.98 10.80 11.96
CA HIS A 60 -9.30 10.99 12.56
C HIS A 60 -10.01 12.17 11.89
N SER A 61 -11.13 11.88 11.25
CA SER A 61 -12.04 12.89 10.72
C SER A 61 -13.39 12.82 11.44
N SER A 62 -14.12 13.94 11.44
CA SER A 62 -15.52 13.98 11.85
C SER A 62 -16.47 13.44 10.78
N GLU A 63 -16.00 13.29 9.54
CA GLU A 63 -16.78 12.88 8.37
C GLU A 63 -16.17 11.61 7.74
N ASP A 64 -16.86 11.06 6.74
CA ASP A 64 -16.34 9.92 5.99
C ASP A 64 -15.07 10.34 5.24
N VAL A 65 -14.00 9.54 5.37
CA VAL A 65 -12.71 9.81 4.74
C VAL A 65 -12.55 8.95 3.50
N GLU A 66 -12.28 9.60 2.37
CA GLU A 66 -11.70 8.94 1.20
C GLU A 66 -10.19 9.15 1.19
N PHE A 67 -9.45 8.16 0.70
CA PHE A 67 -8.01 8.30 0.54
C PHE A 67 -7.55 7.85 -0.84
N ASP A 68 -6.55 8.56 -1.34
CA ASP A 68 -5.74 8.15 -2.49
C ASP A 68 -4.28 8.11 -2.07
N PHE A 69 -3.47 7.33 -2.79
CA PHE A 69 -2.04 7.30 -2.54
C PHE A 69 -1.23 7.25 -3.83
N THR A 70 -0.03 7.82 -3.76
CA THR A 70 0.98 7.71 -4.81
C THR A 70 2.27 7.19 -4.20
N THR A 71 2.99 6.36 -4.97
CA THR A 71 4.30 5.86 -4.57
C THR A 71 5.33 6.35 -5.55
N GLN A 72 6.40 6.96 -5.03
CA GLN A 72 7.55 7.39 -5.81
C GLN A 72 8.81 6.87 -5.12
N GLU A 73 9.46 5.91 -5.77
CA GLU A 73 10.66 5.24 -5.24
C GLU A 73 10.45 4.65 -3.84
N ASN A 74 10.95 5.32 -2.80
CA ASN A 74 10.87 4.91 -1.40
C ASN A 74 9.86 5.74 -0.58
N THR A 75 9.11 6.61 -1.24
CA THR A 75 8.18 7.55 -0.60
C THR A 75 6.75 7.20 -0.98
N VAL A 76 5.88 7.19 0.02
CA VAL A 76 4.43 7.04 -0.14
C VAL A 76 3.79 8.36 0.29
N THR A 77 3.02 8.95 -0.61
CA THR A 77 2.20 10.13 -0.31
C THR A 77 0.75 9.70 -0.26
N ILE A 78 0.10 9.92 0.88
CA ILE A 78 -1.33 9.63 1.08
C ILE A 78 -2.08 10.96 1.11
N ASN A 79 -3.13 11.08 0.31
CA ASN A 79 -4.04 12.22 0.32
C ASN A 79 -5.36 11.78 0.95
N PHE A 80 -5.77 12.45 2.02
CA PHE A 80 -7.04 12.23 2.69
C PHE A 80 -8.01 13.33 2.28
N ASN A 81 -9.18 12.96 1.78
CA ASN A 81 -10.25 13.88 1.42
C ASN A 81 -11.46 13.60 2.32
N GLU A 82 -11.95 14.65 2.98
CA GLU A 82 -13.19 14.63 3.77
C GLU A 82 -14.39 15.01 2.90
N LYS A 83 -15.58 14.52 3.23
CA LYS A 83 -16.79 14.62 2.41
C LYS A 83 -17.92 15.43 3.04
#